data_AF-A0A8S3Y723-F1
#
_entry.id   AF-A0A8S3Y723-F1
#
_cell.length_a   1.000
_cell.length_b   1.000
_cell.length_c   1.000
_cell.angle_alpha   90.00
_cell.angle_beta   90.00
_cell.angle_gamma   90.00
#
_symmetry.space_group_name_H-M   'P 1'
#
loop_
_entity.id
_entity.type
_entity.pdbx_description
1 polymer ?
#
loop_
_entity_poly.entity_id
_entity_poly.type
_entity_poly.pdbx_seq_one_letter_code
_entity_poly.pdbx_strand_id
1 'polypeptide(L)'
;MKTHCGRILGQKGKKLDVWRIGLGCIAFFAELEPSLSVTEQNLADRVSYILRSNIFGDAELERLRREAIPSSNGNATAGNAAPLDAQQTAYVDAAVNIPFVANSDDDGIVSHELEKMRSILEESMLETRSMPLENRPRLPRIPLSKRNRAVVRALNPMLVTYLEASRDLCETDSILFGAALAVCRIIGAKLPVAGRATQKSSAIPAWRKRIEDRIAKARALIGRLTSFRSGNNRPRIMRTVRMAFAGTNINLFQPDITQKLTERIDDLKQKIAAWGKRIRRFSERSSRFNQNRLFQSDQKRLYKTLERPEVCGAGPGPDQADTVAFWRGLWSEPVNHSEGPWMEVVASQSASVTPMDPVTITPEDVAEAVRRAPNWKSPGLDGLHHYWLKGFVVCHAVLARQFQEALDQKSLPSLFTTGITHLVPKDQDTTDPSKYRPITDVLRSASLSGDFRDRILYVQM
;
A
#
# COMPACT_ATOMS: atom_id res chain seq x y z
N MET A 1 38.19 6.14 0.31
CA MET A 1 37.24 5.22 -0.38
C MET A 1 35.82 5.77 -0.56
N LYS A 2 34.99 5.99 0.48
CA LYS A 2 33.59 6.53 0.31
C LYS A 2 33.54 7.85 -0.47
N THR A 3 34.40 8.79 -0.08
CA THR A 3 34.58 10.11 -0.74
C THR A 3 35.05 9.98 -2.17
N HIS A 4 35.88 8.97 -2.47
CA HIS A 4 36.46 8.74 -3.79
C HIS A 4 35.46 8.09 -4.76
N CYS A 5 34.65 7.14 -4.27
CA CYS A 5 33.47 6.66 -5.01
C CYS A 5 32.48 7.80 -5.29
N GLY A 6 32.35 8.76 -4.36
CA GLY A 6 31.58 10.00 -4.56
C GLY A 6 32.14 10.89 -5.68
N ARG A 7 33.47 11.04 -5.78
CA ARG A 7 34.14 11.77 -6.87
C ARG A 7 33.91 11.12 -8.25
N ILE A 8 33.97 9.78 -8.33
CA ILE A 8 33.65 9.01 -9.54
C ILE A 8 32.21 9.27 -10.00
N LEU A 9 31.27 9.27 -9.05
CA LEU A 9 29.85 9.55 -9.30
C LEU A 9 29.59 10.99 -9.72
N GLY A 10 30.31 11.96 -9.13
CA GLY A 10 30.20 13.38 -9.48
C GLY A 10 30.61 13.68 -10.92
N GLN A 11 31.65 13.02 -11.43
CA GLN A 11 32.10 13.21 -12.82
C GLN A 11 31.20 12.52 -13.87
N LYS A 12 30.78 11.27 -13.62
CA LYS A 12 30.02 10.47 -14.61
C LYS A 12 28.49 10.63 -14.51
N GLY A 13 28.01 11.37 -13.50
CA GLY A 13 26.60 11.66 -13.26
C GLY A 13 25.81 10.46 -12.72
N LYS A 14 24.61 10.74 -12.18
CA LYS A 14 23.71 9.73 -11.59
C LYS A 14 23.15 8.70 -12.61
N LYS A 15 23.46 8.84 -13.91
CA LYS A 15 23.00 7.97 -15.02
C LYS A 15 23.99 6.84 -15.37
N LEU A 16 24.80 6.38 -14.42
CA LEU A 16 25.69 5.25 -14.65
C LEU A 16 24.92 3.92 -14.58
N ASP A 17 24.74 3.26 -15.73
CA ASP A 17 24.26 1.89 -15.79
C ASP A 17 25.26 0.95 -15.11
N VAL A 18 24.74 0.03 -14.27
CA VAL A 18 25.53 -0.90 -13.43
C VAL A 18 26.58 -1.69 -14.23
N TRP A 19 26.31 -1.97 -15.50
CA TRP A 19 27.20 -2.71 -16.41
C TRP A 19 28.38 -1.89 -16.98
N ARG A 20 28.31 -0.56 -17.00
CA ARG A 20 29.39 0.32 -17.47
C ARG A 20 30.42 0.68 -16.39
N ILE A 21 30.21 0.23 -15.15
CA ILE A 21 31.01 0.61 -13.98
C ILE A 21 32.38 -0.11 -13.95
N GLY A 22 32.53 -1.20 -14.68
CA GLY A 22 33.65 -2.12 -14.54
C GLY A 22 35.04 -1.57 -14.92
N LEU A 23 35.31 -1.47 -16.22
CA LEU A 23 36.65 -1.14 -16.73
C LEU A 23 37.04 0.33 -16.54
N GLY A 24 36.09 1.26 -16.70
CA GLY A 24 36.40 2.70 -16.71
C GLY A 24 36.45 3.36 -15.32
N CYS A 25 36.15 2.65 -14.23
CA CYS A 25 36.15 3.21 -12.88
C CYS A 25 37.33 2.72 -12.03
N ILE A 26 37.90 1.53 -12.32
CA ILE A 26 39.12 1.08 -11.65
C ILE A 26 40.32 1.93 -12.04
N ALA A 27 40.53 2.19 -13.34
CA ALA A 27 41.67 2.97 -13.81
C ALA A 27 41.70 4.35 -13.14
N PHE A 28 40.55 5.00 -13.06
CA PHE A 28 40.41 6.29 -12.39
C PHE A 28 40.53 6.21 -10.87
N PHE A 29 40.04 5.13 -10.25
CA PHE A 29 40.25 4.91 -8.81
C PHE A 29 41.73 4.70 -8.49
N ALA A 30 42.46 3.99 -9.35
CA ALA A 30 43.89 3.76 -9.22
C ALA A 30 44.71 5.05 -9.44
N GLU A 31 44.25 5.96 -10.32
CA GLU A 31 44.83 7.31 -10.45
C GLU A 31 44.62 8.16 -9.19
N LEU A 32 43.42 8.09 -8.58
CA LEU A 32 43.11 8.87 -7.39
C LEU A 32 43.74 8.31 -6.10
N GLU A 33 43.94 6.99 -6.02
CA GLU A 33 44.49 6.34 -4.83
C GLU A 33 45.35 5.12 -5.23
N PRO A 34 46.59 5.36 -5.69
CA PRO A 34 47.49 4.29 -6.12
C PRO A 34 47.93 3.36 -4.98
N SER A 35 47.70 3.75 -3.72
CA SER A 35 48.06 2.98 -2.53
C SER A 35 47.10 1.81 -2.22
N LEU A 36 45.91 1.78 -2.83
CA LEU A 36 44.83 0.87 -2.43
C LEU A 36 44.41 -0.06 -3.58
N SER A 37 44.78 -1.34 -3.51
CA SER A 37 44.34 -2.34 -4.49
C SER A 37 42.91 -2.80 -4.22
N VAL A 38 41.97 -2.48 -5.10
CA VAL A 38 40.54 -2.86 -4.97
C VAL A 38 40.10 -3.61 -6.23
N THR A 39 39.31 -4.68 -6.05
CA THR A 39 38.73 -5.41 -7.18
C THR A 39 37.56 -4.63 -7.81
N GLU A 40 37.39 -4.80 -9.11
CA GLU A 40 36.32 -4.20 -9.93
C GLU A 40 34.94 -4.35 -9.29
N GLN A 41 34.63 -5.57 -8.89
CA GLN A 41 33.35 -5.94 -8.29
C GLN A 41 33.10 -5.21 -6.97
N ASN A 42 34.13 -5.08 -6.12
CA ASN A 42 34.01 -4.41 -4.83
C ASN A 42 33.79 -2.90 -5.00
N LEU A 43 34.44 -2.28 -5.99
CA LEU A 43 34.21 -0.88 -6.34
C LEU A 43 32.79 -0.68 -6.87
N ALA A 44 32.33 -1.55 -7.78
CA ALA A 44 30.99 -1.50 -8.36
C ALA A 44 29.87 -1.69 -7.32
N ASP A 45 30.03 -2.65 -6.41
CA ASP A 45 29.07 -2.92 -5.33
C ASP A 45 28.95 -1.72 -4.38
N ARG A 46 30.07 -1.06 -4.07
CA ARG A 46 30.09 0.12 -3.20
C ARG A 46 29.52 1.36 -3.87
N VAL A 47 29.81 1.59 -5.14
CA VAL A 47 29.18 2.66 -5.94
C VAL A 47 27.67 2.43 -6.00
N SER A 48 27.23 1.20 -6.26
CA SER A 48 25.82 0.81 -6.30
C SER A 48 25.14 0.95 -4.93
N TYR A 49 25.85 0.68 -3.84
CA TYR A 49 25.35 0.92 -2.48
C TYR A 49 25.15 2.42 -2.24
N ILE A 50 26.14 3.26 -2.58
CA ILE A 50 26.10 4.71 -2.40
C ILE A 50 24.95 5.34 -3.22
N LEU A 51 24.74 4.90 -4.46
CA LEU A 51 23.61 5.34 -5.31
C LEU A 51 22.25 4.96 -4.70
N ARG A 52 22.09 3.71 -4.22
CA ARG A 52 20.82 3.23 -3.64
C ARG A 52 20.49 3.86 -2.30
N SER A 53 21.51 4.25 -1.54
CA SER A 53 21.35 4.82 -0.20
C SER A 53 21.28 6.36 -0.19
N ASN A 54 21.42 7.01 -1.35
CA ASN A 54 21.37 8.46 -1.54
C ASN A 54 22.22 9.23 -0.51
N ILE A 55 23.41 8.72 -0.22
CA ILE A 55 24.26 9.24 0.87
C ILE A 55 24.84 10.63 0.55
N PHE A 56 25.00 10.95 -0.74
CA PHE A 56 25.46 12.26 -1.18
C PHE A 56 24.30 13.02 -1.85
N GLY A 57 24.01 14.22 -1.37
CA GLY A 57 23.07 15.15 -2.03
C GLY A 57 23.65 15.71 -3.32
N ASP A 58 22.81 16.30 -4.18
CA ASP A 58 23.26 16.85 -5.47
C ASP A 58 24.32 17.95 -5.32
N ALA A 59 24.17 18.83 -4.32
CA ALA A 59 25.17 19.86 -4.00
C ALA A 59 26.51 19.27 -3.52
N GLU A 60 26.49 18.13 -2.83
CA GLU A 60 27.67 17.48 -2.28
C GLU A 60 28.44 16.71 -3.36
N LEU A 61 27.71 16.07 -4.28
CA LEU A 61 28.29 15.46 -5.48
C LEU A 61 28.96 16.49 -6.38
N GLU A 62 28.36 17.68 -6.53
CA GLU A 62 28.93 18.77 -7.33
C GLU A 62 30.19 19.34 -6.69
N ARG A 63 30.20 19.47 -5.36
CA ARG A 63 31.42 19.82 -4.61
C ARG A 63 32.53 18.79 -4.83
N LEU A 64 32.22 17.50 -4.70
CA LEU A 64 33.18 16.41 -4.92
C LEU A 64 33.67 16.36 -6.37
N ARG A 65 32.82 16.69 -7.34
CA ARG A 65 33.19 16.81 -8.75
C ARG A 65 34.25 17.90 -8.95
N ARG A 66 34.08 19.06 -8.31
CA ARG A 66 35.06 20.17 -8.37
C ARG A 66 36.39 19.81 -7.72
N GLU A 67 36.37 19.07 -6.61
CA GLU A 67 37.59 18.59 -5.94
C GLU A 67 38.35 17.50 -6.72
N ALA A 68 37.69 16.81 -7.66
CA ALA A 68 38.27 15.69 -8.40
C ALA A 68 38.99 16.11 -9.70
N ILE A 69 38.94 17.39 -10.08
CA ILE A 69 39.60 17.93 -11.26
C ILE A 69 40.95 18.53 -10.82
N PRO A 70 42.10 18.03 -11.30
CA PRO A 70 43.38 18.69 -11.08
C PRO A 70 43.36 20.07 -11.76
N SER A 71 43.76 21.10 -11.03
CA SER A 71 43.83 22.49 -11.48
C SER A 71 44.57 22.61 -12.82
N SER A 72 43.85 22.97 -13.88
CA SER A 72 44.41 23.65 -15.05
C SER A 72 43.89 25.09 -15.03
N ASN A 73 44.83 26.02 -15.05
CA ASN A 73 44.68 27.48 -14.97
C ASN A 73 43.53 28.08 -15.79
N GLY A 74 42.91 29.14 -15.26
CA GLY A 74 42.13 30.10 -16.03
C GLY A 74 41.12 30.91 -15.22
N ASN A 75 41.47 32.15 -14.88
CA ASN A 75 40.68 33.16 -14.16
C ASN A 75 39.28 33.41 -14.76
N ALA A 76 38.27 33.65 -13.89
CA ALA A 76 37.52 34.92 -13.82
C ALA A 76 36.25 34.83 -12.94
N THR A 77 36.30 35.63 -11.87
CA THR A 77 35.23 36.47 -11.28
C THR A 77 34.08 35.82 -10.51
N ALA A 78 34.14 36.07 -9.19
CA ALA A 78 33.09 35.92 -8.21
C ALA A 78 31.93 36.91 -8.42
N GLY A 79 30.71 36.44 -8.17
CA GLY A 79 29.51 37.24 -7.96
C GLY A 79 28.71 36.63 -6.82
N ASN A 80 28.36 37.47 -5.84
CA ASN A 80 27.98 37.12 -4.47
C ASN A 80 26.67 36.33 -4.32
N ALA A 81 26.61 35.59 -3.21
CA ALA A 81 25.47 34.85 -2.71
C ALA A 81 24.55 35.72 -1.83
N ALA A 82 23.25 35.38 -1.82
CA ALA A 82 22.44 35.30 -0.60
C ALA A 82 21.13 34.50 -0.86
N PRO A 83 20.54 33.86 0.16
CA PRO A 83 19.80 32.61 0.02
C PRO A 83 18.27 32.79 0.13
N LEU A 84 17.51 31.94 -0.56
CA LEU A 84 16.07 31.78 -0.33
C LEU A 84 15.73 30.33 0.03
N ASP A 85 14.82 30.26 0.99
CA ASP A 85 14.41 29.14 1.82
C ASP A 85 13.98 27.88 1.08
N ALA A 86 14.24 26.76 1.76
CA ALA A 86 13.75 25.45 1.42
C ALA A 86 12.27 25.31 1.82
N GLN A 87 11.39 25.06 0.84
CA GLN A 87 10.17 24.28 1.06
C GLN A 87 9.56 23.81 -0.27
N GLN A 88 9.20 22.52 -0.29
CA GLN A 88 8.21 21.90 -1.19
C GLN A 88 8.60 21.75 -2.67
N THR A 89 9.31 20.67 -3.00
CA THR A 89 9.19 20.06 -4.34
C THR A 89 7.83 19.41 -4.47
N ALA A 90 6.87 20.19 -4.95
CA ALA A 90 5.65 19.70 -5.57
C ALA A 90 6.03 18.87 -6.81
N TYR A 91 5.58 17.62 -6.87
CA TYR A 91 5.52 16.86 -8.11
C TYR A 91 4.40 17.48 -8.96
N VAL A 92 4.79 18.33 -9.90
CA VAL A 92 3.94 18.90 -10.93
C VAL A 92 3.90 17.87 -12.06
N ASP A 93 2.88 17.01 -12.11
CA ASP A 93 2.53 16.30 -13.36
C ASP A 93 1.68 17.28 -14.18
N ALA A 94 2.36 18.28 -14.75
CA ALA A 94 1.84 19.00 -15.91
C ALA A 94 1.74 17.98 -17.05
N ALA A 95 0.67 18.08 -17.84
CA ALA A 95 0.46 17.29 -19.04
C ALA A 95 1.69 17.33 -19.96
N VAL A 96 2.58 16.34 -19.82
CA VAL A 96 3.62 16.09 -20.81
C VAL A 96 2.96 15.31 -21.93
N ASN A 97 2.57 16.04 -22.97
CA ASN A 97 2.29 15.49 -24.28
C ASN A 97 3.59 14.87 -24.80
N ILE A 98 3.81 13.57 -24.53
CA ILE A 98 4.86 12.80 -25.21
C ILE A 98 4.24 12.33 -26.52
N PRO A 99 4.75 12.79 -27.69
CA PRO A 99 4.36 12.20 -28.95
C PRO A 99 4.77 10.74 -28.91
N PHE A 100 3.80 9.85 -29.14
CA PHE A 100 4.07 8.46 -29.47
C PHE A 100 5.00 8.46 -30.69
N VAL A 101 6.26 8.05 -30.49
CA VAL A 101 7.19 7.88 -31.62
C VAL A 101 6.72 6.65 -32.38
N ALA A 102 6.00 6.91 -33.46
CA ALA A 102 5.64 5.92 -34.46
C ALA A 102 6.91 5.44 -35.17
N ASN A 103 7.28 4.18 -34.94
CA ASN A 103 8.08 3.43 -35.89
C ASN A 103 7.10 2.58 -36.71
N SER A 104 7.18 2.74 -38.02
CA SER A 104 6.11 2.60 -39.01
C SER A 104 5.92 1.18 -39.54
N ASP A 105 5.87 0.16 -38.68
CA ASP A 105 5.56 -1.23 -39.09
C ASP A 105 4.64 -1.99 -38.08
N ASP A 106 4.05 -1.31 -37.07
CA ASP A 106 3.32 -1.93 -35.93
C ASP A 106 1.83 -1.53 -35.82
N ASP A 107 1.25 -0.93 -36.86
CA ASP A 107 -0.09 -0.30 -36.76
C ASP A 107 -1.23 -1.33 -36.60
N GLY A 108 -1.07 -2.52 -37.19
CA GLY A 108 -2.07 -3.60 -37.11
C GLY A 108 -2.15 -4.30 -35.75
N ILE A 109 -1.03 -4.37 -35.01
CA ILE A 109 -0.95 -5.04 -33.70
C ILE A 109 -1.54 -4.12 -32.62
N VAL A 110 -1.19 -2.83 -32.65
CA VAL A 110 -1.74 -1.82 -31.74
C VAL A 110 -3.25 -1.65 -31.92
N SER A 111 -3.74 -1.67 -33.17
CA SER A 111 -5.18 -1.58 -33.44
C SER A 111 -5.97 -2.78 -32.89
N HIS A 112 -5.45 -4.00 -33.02
CA HIS A 112 -6.13 -5.20 -32.51
C HIS A 112 -6.15 -5.27 -30.97
N GLU A 113 -5.07 -4.82 -30.31
CA GLU A 113 -5.04 -4.73 -28.85
C GLU A 113 -6.02 -3.70 -28.31
N LEU A 114 -6.15 -2.54 -28.96
CA LEU A 114 -7.12 -1.51 -28.60
C LEU A 114 -8.56 -1.97 -28.79
N GLU A 115 -8.85 -2.66 -29.88
CA GLU A 115 -10.20 -3.21 -30.14
C GLU A 115 -10.57 -4.28 -29.11
N LYS A 116 -9.61 -5.14 -28.73
CA LYS A 116 -9.81 -6.10 -27.64
C LYS A 116 -10.09 -5.41 -26.31
N MET A 117 -9.37 -4.33 -26.00
CA MET A 117 -9.62 -3.54 -24.79
C MET A 117 -11.02 -2.90 -24.80
N ARG A 118 -11.46 -2.41 -25.96
CA ARG A 118 -12.79 -1.85 -26.16
C ARG A 118 -13.88 -2.90 -25.95
N SER A 119 -13.74 -4.08 -26.55
CA SER A 119 -14.69 -5.18 -26.38
C SER A 119 -14.83 -5.60 -24.90
N ILE A 120 -13.72 -5.71 -24.17
CA ILE A 120 -13.74 -6.02 -22.73
C ILE A 120 -14.42 -4.90 -21.93
N LEU A 121 -14.21 -3.64 -22.31
CA LEU A 121 -14.88 -2.49 -21.68
C LEU A 121 -16.39 -2.58 -21.88
N GLU A 122 -16.86 -2.77 -23.11
CA GLU A 122 -18.27 -2.86 -23.46
C GLU A 122 -18.96 -4.03 -22.74
N GLU A 123 -18.34 -5.22 -22.72
CA GLU A 123 -18.83 -6.38 -21.97
C GLU A 123 -18.97 -6.07 -20.47
N SER A 124 -17.94 -5.44 -19.88
CA SER A 124 -17.93 -5.10 -18.44
C SER A 124 -18.96 -4.04 -18.08
N MET A 125 -19.22 -3.08 -18.98
CA MET A 125 -20.23 -2.05 -18.79
C MET A 125 -21.64 -2.61 -18.91
N LEU A 126 -21.88 -3.50 -19.88
CA LEU A 126 -23.16 -4.19 -20.06
C LEU A 126 -23.52 -5.01 -18.80
N GLU A 127 -22.56 -5.80 -18.31
CA GLU A 127 -22.73 -6.60 -17.10
C GLU A 127 -23.02 -5.73 -15.87
N THR A 128 -22.30 -4.62 -15.72
CA THR A 128 -22.50 -3.70 -14.60
C THR A 128 -23.89 -3.06 -14.62
N ARG A 129 -24.41 -2.73 -15.81
CA ARG A 129 -25.73 -2.10 -15.96
C ARG A 129 -26.87 -3.05 -15.58
N SER A 130 -26.70 -4.35 -15.80
CA SER A 130 -27.68 -5.38 -15.43
C SER A 130 -27.54 -5.87 -13.99
N MET A 131 -26.49 -5.46 -13.27
CA MET A 131 -26.16 -5.97 -11.94
C MET A 131 -26.62 -5.00 -10.83
N PRO A 132 -27.43 -5.46 -9.85
CA PRO A 132 -27.74 -4.68 -8.65
C PRO A 132 -26.47 -4.32 -7.87
N LEU A 133 -26.48 -3.16 -7.19
CA LEU A 133 -25.33 -2.65 -6.42
C LEU A 133 -24.80 -3.66 -5.40
N GLU A 134 -25.70 -4.37 -4.72
CA GLU A 134 -25.38 -5.37 -3.70
C GLU A 134 -24.57 -6.56 -4.25
N ASN A 135 -24.76 -6.85 -5.54
CA ASN A 135 -24.11 -7.96 -6.23
C ASN A 135 -22.81 -7.57 -6.92
N ARG A 136 -22.45 -6.28 -6.91
CA ARG A 136 -21.21 -5.80 -7.54
C ARG A 136 -19.98 -6.44 -6.89
N PRO A 137 -19.03 -6.99 -7.68
CA PRO A 137 -17.82 -7.57 -7.13
C PRO A 137 -16.95 -6.49 -6.49
N ARG A 138 -16.21 -6.83 -5.43
CA ARG A 138 -15.25 -5.88 -4.84
C ARG A 138 -14.08 -5.66 -5.79
N LEU A 139 -13.73 -4.41 -6.06
CA LEU A 139 -12.58 -4.09 -6.89
C LEU A 139 -11.27 -4.29 -6.09
N PRO A 140 -10.30 -5.09 -6.59
CA PRO A 140 -9.03 -5.31 -5.90
C PRO A 140 -8.13 -4.07 -5.94
N ARG A 141 -7.24 -3.95 -4.95
CA ARG A 141 -6.19 -2.93 -4.96
C ARG A 141 -5.16 -3.24 -6.04
N ILE A 142 -5.06 -2.37 -7.04
CA ILE A 142 -4.12 -2.51 -8.16
C ILE A 142 -2.77 -1.82 -7.83
N PRO A 143 -1.62 -2.46 -8.09
CA PRO A 143 -0.32 -1.80 -7.95
C PRO A 143 -0.16 -0.62 -8.92
N LEU A 144 0.51 0.45 -8.47
CA LEU A 144 0.81 1.65 -9.27
C LEU A 144 1.98 1.43 -10.27
N SER A 145 1.93 0.35 -11.04
CA SER A 145 2.95 0.02 -12.04
C SER A 145 2.79 0.87 -13.32
N LYS A 146 3.87 1.04 -14.09
CA LYS A 146 3.81 1.74 -15.38
C LYS A 146 2.81 1.09 -16.34
N ARG A 147 2.78 -0.24 -16.39
CA ARG A 147 1.84 -1.03 -17.20
C ARG A 147 0.39 -0.75 -16.82
N ASN A 148 0.06 -0.82 -15.53
CA ASN A 148 -1.32 -0.63 -15.06
C ASN A 148 -1.81 0.80 -15.34
N ARG A 149 -0.93 1.80 -15.18
CA ARG A 149 -1.24 3.18 -15.57
C ARG A 149 -1.44 3.34 -17.07
N ALA A 150 -0.66 2.63 -17.90
CA ALA A 150 -0.82 2.68 -19.36
C ALA A 150 -2.20 2.14 -19.78
N VAL A 151 -2.66 1.04 -19.18
CA VAL A 151 -4.01 0.49 -19.44
C VAL A 151 -5.10 1.51 -19.09
N VAL A 152 -5.05 2.11 -17.91
CA VAL A 152 -6.01 3.15 -17.49
C VAL A 152 -6.01 4.34 -18.46
N ARG A 153 -4.82 4.81 -18.88
CA ARG A 153 -4.72 5.92 -19.85
C ARG A 153 -5.27 5.56 -21.22
N ALA A 154 -5.05 4.35 -21.70
CA ALA A 154 -5.56 3.89 -22.99
C ALA A 154 -7.09 3.79 -23.01
N LEU A 155 -7.72 3.51 -21.87
CA LEU A 155 -9.18 3.48 -21.75
C LEU A 155 -9.83 4.88 -21.67
N ASN A 156 -9.11 5.91 -21.21
CA ASN A 156 -9.69 7.25 -21.05
C ASN A 156 -10.34 7.81 -22.32
N PRO A 157 -9.70 7.80 -23.51
CA PRO A 157 -10.36 8.25 -24.74
C PRO A 157 -11.62 7.45 -25.08
N MET A 158 -11.65 6.15 -24.79
CA MET A 158 -12.80 5.28 -25.06
C MET A 158 -14.00 5.61 -24.16
N LEU A 159 -13.74 6.07 -22.93
CA LEU A 159 -14.78 6.42 -21.97
C LEU A 159 -15.52 7.71 -22.31
N VAL A 160 -14.92 8.61 -23.12
CA VAL A 160 -15.52 9.91 -23.47
C VAL A 160 -16.90 9.73 -24.07
N THR A 161 -17.04 8.87 -25.09
CA THR A 161 -18.32 8.61 -25.78
C THR A 161 -19.41 8.12 -24.83
N TYR A 162 -19.06 7.27 -23.86
CA TYR A 162 -20.01 6.74 -22.90
C TYR A 162 -20.40 7.75 -21.83
N LEU A 163 -19.43 8.54 -21.35
CA LEU A 163 -19.65 9.54 -20.31
C LEU A 163 -20.44 10.74 -20.83
N GLU A 164 -20.21 11.18 -22.07
CA GLU A 164 -21.00 12.23 -22.70
C GLU A 164 -22.46 11.83 -22.91
N ALA A 165 -22.71 10.55 -23.19
CA ALA A 165 -24.07 9.99 -23.28
C ALA A 165 -24.74 9.76 -21.91
N SER A 166 -24.03 9.95 -20.80
CA SER A 166 -24.55 9.72 -19.45
C SER A 166 -25.57 10.79 -19.05
N ARG A 167 -26.78 10.33 -18.69
CA ARG A 167 -27.90 11.23 -18.36
C ARG A 167 -27.85 11.70 -16.92
N ASP A 168 -27.47 10.83 -16.00
CA ASP A 168 -27.49 11.10 -14.57
C ASP A 168 -26.25 10.56 -13.84
N LEU A 169 -26.13 10.91 -12.56
CA LEU A 169 -25.03 10.50 -11.70
C LEU A 169 -24.97 8.96 -11.49
N CYS A 170 -26.11 8.26 -11.56
CA CYS A 170 -26.17 6.81 -11.37
C CYS A 170 -25.64 6.03 -12.60
N GLU A 171 -25.97 6.51 -13.80
CA GLU A 171 -25.40 6.00 -15.05
C GLU A 171 -23.90 6.27 -15.10
N THR A 172 -23.46 7.47 -14.72
CA THR A 172 -22.02 7.81 -14.63
C THR A 172 -21.28 6.89 -13.66
N ASP A 173 -21.81 6.65 -12.45
CA ASP A 173 -21.22 5.70 -11.49
C ASP A 173 -21.10 4.30 -12.09
N SER A 174 -22.14 3.82 -12.75
CA SER A 174 -22.18 2.49 -13.37
C SER A 174 -21.17 2.35 -14.51
N ILE A 175 -20.99 3.40 -15.33
CA ILE A 175 -19.97 3.46 -16.38
C ILE A 175 -18.57 3.38 -15.76
N LEU A 176 -18.31 4.18 -14.72
CA LEU A 176 -17.01 4.22 -14.05
C LEU A 176 -16.66 2.89 -13.35
N PHE A 177 -17.65 2.24 -12.74
CA PHE A 177 -17.48 0.92 -12.17
C PHE A 177 -17.16 -0.12 -13.24
N GLY A 178 -17.92 -0.14 -14.35
CA GLY A 178 -17.68 -1.03 -15.48
C GLY A 178 -16.28 -0.84 -16.08
N ALA A 179 -15.83 0.41 -16.20
CA ALA A 179 -14.48 0.75 -16.64
C ALA A 179 -13.40 0.23 -15.67
N ALA A 180 -13.60 0.40 -14.37
CA ALA A 180 -12.69 -0.13 -13.36
C ALA A 180 -12.62 -1.67 -13.38
N LEU A 181 -13.76 -2.34 -13.60
CA LEU A 181 -13.86 -3.78 -13.76
C LEU A 181 -13.12 -4.26 -15.02
N ALA A 182 -13.28 -3.56 -16.14
CA ALA A 182 -12.55 -3.83 -17.38
C ALA A 182 -11.03 -3.73 -17.19
N VAL A 183 -10.56 -2.68 -16.50
CA VAL A 183 -9.12 -2.56 -16.15
C VAL A 183 -8.65 -3.76 -15.32
N CYS A 184 -9.43 -4.19 -14.32
CA CYS A 184 -9.10 -5.36 -13.52
C CYS A 184 -8.97 -6.63 -14.37
N ARG A 185 -9.87 -6.82 -15.34
CA ARG A 185 -9.86 -7.95 -16.28
C ARG A 185 -8.65 -7.93 -17.21
N ILE A 186 -8.37 -6.78 -17.81
CA ILE A 186 -7.23 -6.59 -18.74
C ILE A 186 -5.89 -6.86 -18.03
N ILE A 187 -5.77 -6.48 -16.76
CA ILE A 187 -4.56 -6.72 -15.95
C ILE A 187 -4.49 -8.17 -15.44
N GLY A 188 -5.58 -8.92 -15.50
CA GLY A 188 -5.68 -10.28 -14.93
C GLY A 188 -5.74 -10.28 -13.40
N ALA A 189 -6.29 -9.21 -12.80
CA ALA A 189 -6.46 -9.13 -11.36
C ALA A 189 -7.58 -10.07 -10.89
N LYS A 190 -7.29 -10.88 -9.87
CA LYS A 190 -8.29 -11.77 -9.26
C LYS A 190 -9.32 -10.94 -8.51
N LEU A 191 -10.57 -10.98 -8.95
CA LEU A 191 -11.70 -10.36 -8.28
C LEU A 191 -12.05 -11.16 -7.01
N PRO A 192 -12.02 -10.54 -5.82
CA PRO A 192 -12.54 -11.14 -4.60
C PRO A 192 -14.04 -11.44 -4.75
N VAL A 193 -14.44 -12.68 -4.42
CA VAL A 193 -15.86 -13.06 -4.36
C VAL A 193 -16.53 -12.29 -3.21
N ALA A 194 -17.72 -11.74 -3.47
CA ALA A 194 -18.52 -11.07 -2.46
C ALA A 194 -18.70 -11.97 -1.22
N GLY A 195 -18.53 -11.41 -0.02
CA GLY A 195 -18.74 -12.12 1.24
C GLY A 195 -17.55 -12.89 1.84
N ARG A 196 -16.43 -13.09 1.12
CA ARG A 196 -15.21 -13.70 1.69
C ARG A 196 -14.15 -12.66 2.00
N ALA A 197 -14.18 -12.09 3.20
CA ALA A 197 -13.01 -11.44 3.78
C ALA A 197 -11.97 -12.54 4.07
N THR A 198 -11.10 -12.86 3.11
CA THR A 198 -9.92 -13.68 3.40
C THR A 198 -9.03 -12.87 4.33
N GLN A 199 -9.14 -13.12 5.64
CA GLN A 199 -8.11 -12.70 6.57
C GLN A 199 -6.80 -13.29 6.05
N LYS A 200 -5.87 -12.42 5.64
CA LYS A 200 -4.52 -12.87 5.29
C LYS A 200 -3.93 -13.42 6.57
N SER A 201 -3.87 -14.75 6.69
CA SER A 201 -3.11 -15.36 7.78
C SER A 201 -1.70 -14.80 7.71
N SER A 202 -1.15 -14.42 8.86
CA SER A 202 0.20 -13.89 8.94
C SER A 202 1.15 -14.99 8.48
N ALA A 203 1.55 -14.94 7.21
CA ALA A 203 2.34 -15.99 6.60
C ALA A 203 3.64 -16.15 7.39
N ILE A 204 3.80 -17.32 8.03
CA ILE A 204 5.00 -17.62 8.82
C ILE A 204 6.21 -17.51 7.88
N PRO A 205 7.22 -16.68 8.22
CA PRO A 205 8.38 -16.52 7.36
C PRO A 205 9.11 -17.85 7.12
N ALA A 206 9.58 -18.07 5.89
CA ALA A 206 10.24 -19.33 5.51
C ALA A 206 11.46 -19.67 6.39
N TRP A 207 12.19 -18.68 6.91
CA TRP A 207 13.30 -18.92 7.83
C TRP A 207 12.84 -19.51 9.16
N ARG A 208 11.67 -19.09 9.67
CA ARG A 208 11.12 -19.55 10.96
C ARG A 208 10.67 -20.99 10.84
N LYS A 209 9.90 -21.30 9.78
CA LYS A 209 9.47 -22.66 9.45
C LYS A 209 10.65 -23.63 9.37
N ARG A 210 11.72 -23.26 8.65
CA ARG A 210 12.93 -24.10 8.54
C ARG A 210 13.61 -24.41 9.88
N ILE A 211 13.61 -23.47 10.83
CA ILE A 211 14.22 -23.70 12.15
C ILE A 211 13.28 -24.54 13.02
N GLU A 212 11.97 -24.27 12.98
CA GLU A 212 10.95 -25.08 13.67
C GLU A 212 10.98 -26.54 13.20
N ASP A 213 11.11 -26.78 11.89
CA ASP A 213 11.25 -28.12 11.32
C ASP A 213 12.52 -28.84 11.83
N ARG A 214 13.64 -28.12 11.98
CA ARG A 214 14.88 -28.68 12.56
C ARG A 214 14.69 -29.05 14.03
N ILE A 215 14.02 -28.19 14.80
CA ILE A 215 13.67 -28.46 16.20
C ILE A 215 12.77 -29.70 16.30
N ALA A 216 11.74 -29.80 15.45
CA ALA A 216 10.83 -30.94 15.43
C ALA A 216 11.55 -32.25 15.10
N LYS A 217 12.42 -32.25 14.07
CA LYS A 217 13.24 -33.42 13.71
C LYS A 217 14.19 -33.83 14.83
N ALA A 218 14.82 -32.88 15.51
CA ALA A 218 15.70 -33.16 16.65
C ALA A 218 14.93 -33.72 17.86
N ARG A 219 13.75 -33.18 18.19
CA ARG A 219 12.87 -33.73 19.23
C ARG A 219 12.45 -35.17 18.93
N ALA A 220 12.05 -35.44 17.69
CA ALA A 220 11.70 -36.79 17.25
C ALA A 220 12.90 -37.76 17.33
N LEU A 221 14.11 -37.28 17.04
CA LEU A 221 15.33 -38.08 17.19
C LEU A 221 15.65 -38.34 18.67
N ILE A 222 15.56 -37.33 19.55
CA ILE A 222 15.73 -37.51 21.00
C ILE A 222 14.76 -38.58 21.50
N GLY A 223 13.47 -38.50 21.15
CA GLY A 223 12.49 -39.51 21.56
C GLY A 223 12.89 -40.93 21.16
N ARG A 224 13.39 -41.12 19.93
CA ARG A 224 13.87 -42.43 19.44
C ARG A 224 15.15 -42.90 20.15
N LEU A 225 16.11 -42.01 20.41
CA LEU A 225 17.33 -42.33 21.15
C LEU A 225 17.00 -42.73 22.61
N THR A 226 16.08 -42.01 23.24
CA THR A 226 15.60 -42.33 24.60
C THR A 226 14.89 -43.69 24.62
N SER A 227 14.01 -43.99 23.65
CA SER A 227 13.35 -45.30 23.57
C SER A 227 14.35 -46.45 23.39
N PHE A 228 15.39 -46.26 22.57
CA PHE A 228 16.46 -47.25 22.41
C PHE A 228 17.24 -47.46 23.72
N ARG A 229 17.56 -46.36 24.42
CA ARG A 229 18.24 -46.41 25.74
C ARG A 229 17.41 -47.16 26.79
N SER A 230 16.08 -47.11 26.71
CA SER A 230 15.17 -47.87 27.56
C SER A 230 15.00 -49.35 27.16
N GLY A 231 15.78 -49.86 26.19
CA GLY A 231 15.77 -51.27 25.77
C GLY A 231 14.89 -51.60 24.57
N ASN A 232 14.32 -50.60 23.89
CA ASN A 232 13.48 -50.85 22.71
C ASN A 232 14.30 -51.02 21.42
N ASN A 233 14.51 -52.27 21.02
CA ASN A 233 15.33 -52.64 19.86
C ASN A 233 14.54 -52.94 18.58
N ARG A 234 13.33 -52.39 18.42
CA ARG A 234 12.56 -52.57 17.17
C ARG A 234 13.39 -52.12 15.94
N PRO A 235 13.32 -52.84 14.79
CA PRO A 235 14.16 -52.56 13.62
C PRO A 235 14.10 -51.11 13.12
N ARG A 236 12.92 -50.46 13.19
CA ARG A 236 12.74 -49.06 12.82
C ARG A 236 13.53 -48.09 13.72
N ILE A 237 13.58 -48.37 15.02
CA ILE A 237 14.34 -47.57 15.98
C ILE A 237 15.83 -47.80 15.75
N MET A 238 16.28 -49.06 15.64
CA MET A 238 17.69 -49.39 15.32
C MET A 238 18.18 -48.73 14.03
N ARG A 239 17.40 -48.75 12.95
CA ARG A 239 17.75 -48.06 11.70
C ARG A 239 17.95 -46.55 11.92
N THR A 240 17.08 -45.94 12.71
CA THR A 240 17.18 -44.50 13.02
C THR A 240 18.39 -44.17 13.88
N VAL A 241 18.70 -45.01 14.87
CA VAL A 241 19.88 -44.87 15.73
C VAL A 241 21.16 -45.03 14.90
N ARG A 242 21.25 -46.06 14.04
CA ARG A 242 22.38 -46.23 13.09
C ARG A 242 22.59 -45.00 12.22
N MET A 243 21.51 -44.43 11.68
CA MET A 243 21.58 -43.20 10.88
C MET A 243 22.00 -41.98 11.72
N ALA A 244 21.64 -41.91 12.99
CA ALA A 244 22.00 -40.80 13.88
C ALA A 244 23.51 -40.74 14.18
N PHE A 245 24.17 -41.89 14.09
CA PHE A 245 25.61 -42.11 14.24
C PHE A 245 26.30 -42.49 12.92
N ALA A 246 25.62 -42.36 11.78
CA ALA A 246 26.23 -42.64 10.48
C ALA A 246 27.43 -41.71 10.26
N GLY A 247 28.57 -42.28 9.85
CA GLY A 247 29.83 -41.56 9.69
C GLY A 247 30.60 -41.29 10.99
N THR A 248 30.11 -41.77 12.14
CA THR A 248 30.90 -41.86 13.38
C THR A 248 31.35 -43.31 13.57
N ASN A 249 32.59 -43.55 14.04
CA ASN A 249 33.15 -44.89 14.28
C ASN A 249 32.56 -45.56 15.54
N ILE A 250 31.28 -45.31 15.83
CA ILE A 250 30.59 -45.78 17.04
C ILE A 250 29.84 -47.06 16.71
N ASN A 251 30.19 -48.14 17.41
CA ASN A 251 29.49 -49.40 17.33
C ASN A 251 28.40 -49.46 18.43
N LEU A 252 27.18 -49.83 18.02
CA LEU A 252 26.00 -49.88 18.90
C LEU A 252 26.05 -50.99 19.96
N PHE A 253 27.00 -51.92 19.85
CA PHE A 253 27.18 -53.04 20.77
C PHE A 253 28.35 -52.83 21.74
N GLN A 254 29.01 -51.66 21.71
CA GLN A 254 30.05 -51.32 22.68
C GLN A 254 29.45 -51.06 24.07
N PRO A 255 30.18 -51.38 25.15
CA PRO A 255 29.70 -51.16 26.53
C PRO A 255 29.49 -49.67 26.85
N ASP A 256 30.17 -48.76 26.13
CA ASP A 256 30.08 -47.31 26.31
C ASP A 256 28.92 -46.64 25.55
N ILE A 257 28.08 -47.41 24.84
CA ILE A 257 27.02 -46.86 23.99
C ILE A 257 26.01 -46.02 24.77
N THR A 258 25.72 -46.37 26.02
CA THR A 258 24.79 -45.63 26.89
C THR A 258 25.28 -44.21 27.17
N GLN A 259 26.60 -44.05 27.36
CA GLN A 259 27.21 -42.74 27.55
C GLN A 259 27.15 -41.93 26.25
N LYS A 260 27.58 -42.52 25.12
CA LYS A 260 27.53 -41.88 23.79
C LYS A 260 26.12 -41.46 23.37
N LEU A 261 25.11 -42.27 23.71
CA LEU A 261 23.69 -41.92 23.51
C LEU A 261 23.29 -40.70 24.33
N THR A 262 23.75 -40.62 25.57
CA THR A 262 23.45 -39.50 26.47
C THR A 262 24.10 -38.21 25.98
N GLU A 263 25.39 -38.26 25.62
CA GLU A 263 26.11 -37.15 24.98
C GLU A 263 25.37 -36.67 23.71
N ARG A 264 24.96 -37.60 22.85
CA ARG A 264 24.21 -37.27 21.62
C ARG A 264 22.84 -36.65 21.91
N ILE A 265 22.13 -37.12 22.94
CA ILE A 265 20.87 -36.53 23.37
C ILE A 265 21.11 -35.10 23.86
N ASP A 266 22.14 -34.87 24.66
CA ASP A 266 22.45 -33.56 25.21
C ASP A 266 22.93 -32.58 24.14
N ASP A 267 23.73 -33.01 23.16
CA ASP A 267 24.04 -32.25 21.95
C ASP A 267 22.78 -31.76 21.22
N LEU A 268 21.78 -32.65 21.06
CA LEU A 268 20.53 -32.32 20.41
C LEU A 268 19.70 -31.34 21.25
N LYS A 269 19.68 -31.48 22.58
CA LYS A 269 19.04 -30.52 23.49
C LYS A 269 19.70 -29.14 23.38
N GLN A 270 21.03 -29.08 23.39
CA GLN A 270 21.80 -27.85 23.21
C GLN A 270 21.50 -27.19 21.86
N LYS A 271 21.45 -27.97 20.78
CA LYS A 271 21.06 -27.47 19.44
C LYS A 271 19.63 -26.93 19.42
N ILE A 272 18.66 -27.62 20.04
CA ILE A 272 17.29 -27.14 20.18
C ILE A 272 17.26 -25.80 20.93
N ALA A 273 17.98 -25.68 22.04
CA ALA A 273 18.07 -24.44 22.80
C ALA A 273 18.69 -23.30 21.96
N ALA A 274 19.78 -23.57 21.23
CA ALA A 274 20.42 -22.61 20.35
C ALA A 274 19.51 -22.16 19.19
N TRP A 275 18.76 -23.09 18.58
CA TRP A 275 17.77 -22.78 17.55
C TRP A 275 16.58 -21.97 18.10
N GLY A 276 16.09 -22.28 19.31
CA GLY A 276 15.08 -21.48 20.00
C GLY A 276 15.56 -20.05 20.26
N LYS A 277 16.79 -19.87 20.77
CA LYS A 277 17.43 -18.55 20.92
C LYS A 277 17.57 -17.83 19.58
N ARG A 278 17.85 -18.54 18.49
CA ARG A 278 17.93 -17.96 17.13
C ARG A 278 16.57 -17.45 16.65
N ILE A 279 15.49 -18.20 16.87
CA ILE A 279 14.12 -17.75 16.55
C ILE A 279 13.81 -16.48 17.32
N ARG A 280 14.01 -16.47 18.64
CA ARG A 280 13.77 -15.30 19.49
C ARG A 280 14.50 -14.06 18.99
N ARG A 281 15.83 -14.16 18.77
CA ARG A 281 16.64 -13.03 18.28
C ARG A 281 16.16 -12.50 16.93
N PHE A 282 15.79 -13.38 16.00
CA PHE A 282 15.33 -12.97 14.67
C PHE A 282 13.93 -12.33 14.71
N SER A 283 13.03 -12.86 15.54
CA SER A 283 11.71 -12.29 15.78
C SER A 283 11.83 -10.91 16.43
N GLU A 284 12.64 -10.76 17.48
CA GLU A 284 12.90 -9.47 18.14
C GLU A 284 13.52 -8.46 17.17
N ARG A 285 14.52 -8.85 16.38
CA ARG A 285 15.11 -7.99 15.36
C ARG A 285 14.07 -7.53 14.33
N SER A 286 13.23 -8.45 13.85
CA SER A 286 12.18 -8.13 12.86
C SER A 286 11.12 -7.19 13.46
N SER A 287 10.73 -7.44 14.71
CA SER A 287 9.81 -6.57 15.45
C SER A 287 10.39 -5.16 15.63
N ARG A 288 11.62 -5.04 16.13
CA ARG A 288 12.31 -3.75 16.30
C ARG A 288 12.46 -3.00 14.98
N PHE A 289 12.81 -3.71 13.90
CA PHE A 289 12.89 -3.11 12.57
C PHE A 289 11.53 -2.53 12.13
N ASN A 290 10.45 -3.30 12.29
CA ASN A 290 9.10 -2.85 11.95
C ASN A 290 8.64 -1.68 12.84
N GLN A 291 8.90 -1.74 14.15
CA GLN A 291 8.58 -0.68 15.10
C GLN A 291 9.36 0.61 14.78
N ASN A 292 10.67 0.52 14.53
CA ASN A 292 11.49 1.69 14.17
C ASN A 292 11.05 2.29 12.84
N ARG A 293 10.72 1.44 11.84
CA ARG A 293 10.18 1.92 10.57
C ARG A 293 8.84 2.62 10.76
N LEU A 294 7.96 2.05 11.59
CA LEU A 294 6.67 2.64 11.91
C LEU A 294 6.83 3.95 12.69
N PHE A 295 7.78 4.02 13.63
CA PHE A 295 8.11 5.26 14.33
C PHE A 295 8.55 6.36 13.37
N GLN A 296 9.40 6.05 12.38
CA GLN A 296 9.85 7.03 11.40
C GLN A 296 8.72 7.49 10.47
N SER A 297 7.81 6.60 10.07
CA SER A 297 6.76 6.92 9.10
C SER A 297 5.45 7.44 9.72
N ASP A 298 5.04 6.91 10.88
CA ASP A 298 3.75 7.14 11.55
C ASP A 298 3.85 6.81 13.05
N GLN A 299 4.39 7.76 13.82
CA GLN A 299 4.56 7.64 15.27
C GLN A 299 3.25 7.35 16.00
N LYS A 300 2.17 8.04 15.61
CA LYS A 300 0.84 7.90 16.21
C LYS A 300 0.35 6.46 16.14
N ARG A 301 0.56 5.80 15.00
CA ARG A 301 0.17 4.40 14.84
C ARG A 301 1.00 3.44 15.68
N LEU A 302 2.29 3.72 15.88
CA LEU A 302 3.12 2.92 16.80
C LEU A 302 2.59 3.02 18.23
N TYR A 303 2.39 4.24 18.75
CA TYR A 303 1.90 4.44 20.12
C TYR A 303 0.52 3.79 20.33
N LYS A 304 -0.41 3.96 19.38
CA LYS A 304 -1.69 3.25 19.41
C LYS A 304 -1.54 1.72 19.50
N THR A 305 -0.58 1.14 18.79
CA THR A 305 -0.33 -0.31 18.81
C THR A 305 0.24 -0.76 20.15
N LEU A 306 1.03 0.08 20.81
CA LEU A 306 1.62 -0.21 22.13
C LEU A 306 0.61 -0.03 23.28
N GLU A 307 -0.22 1.02 23.20
CA GLU A 307 -1.25 1.34 24.21
C GLU A 307 -2.48 0.43 24.10
N ARG A 308 -2.80 -0.02 22.89
CA ARG A 308 -3.93 -0.92 22.60
C ARG A 308 -3.42 -2.17 21.86
N PRO A 309 -2.72 -3.10 22.54
CA PRO A 309 -2.44 -4.41 21.94
C PRO A 309 -3.77 -5.02 21.51
N GLU A 310 -3.89 -5.54 20.29
CA GLU A 310 -5.16 -5.95 19.63
C GLU A 310 -6.24 -6.48 20.60
N VAL A 311 -7.06 -5.59 21.18
CA VAL A 311 -8.16 -5.98 22.08
C VAL A 311 -9.44 -6.26 21.28
N CYS A 312 -9.51 -5.87 20.02
CA CYS A 312 -10.71 -6.09 19.21
C CYS A 312 -10.63 -7.47 18.52
N GLY A 313 -11.14 -8.52 19.17
CA GLY A 313 -11.44 -9.77 18.46
C GLY A 313 -11.68 -11.04 19.26
N ALA A 314 -11.58 -11.05 20.59
CA ALA A 314 -11.72 -12.28 21.37
C ALA A 314 -13.08 -12.46 22.08
N GLY A 315 -13.84 -11.38 22.27
CA GLY A 315 -15.18 -11.43 22.87
C GLY A 315 -16.28 -11.62 21.82
N PRO A 316 -17.43 -12.22 22.19
CA PRO A 316 -18.61 -12.18 21.34
C PRO A 316 -19.01 -10.70 21.08
N GLY A 317 -19.37 -10.40 19.83
CA GLY A 317 -19.93 -9.10 19.48
C GLY A 317 -21.34 -8.94 20.05
N PRO A 318 -21.92 -7.73 19.96
CA PRO A 318 -23.29 -7.49 20.40
C PRO A 318 -24.24 -8.25 19.47
N ASP A 319 -25.42 -8.62 19.96
CA ASP A 319 -26.43 -9.24 19.11
C ASP A 319 -26.83 -8.28 17.98
N GLN A 320 -27.02 -8.84 16.78
CA GLN A 320 -27.32 -8.03 15.60
C GLN A 320 -28.67 -7.33 15.73
N ALA A 321 -29.69 -8.01 16.26
CA ALA A 321 -31.02 -7.44 16.40
C ALA A 321 -31.04 -6.33 17.46
N ASP A 322 -30.41 -6.57 18.62
CA ASP A 322 -30.28 -5.57 19.68
C ASP A 322 -29.54 -4.32 19.20
N THR A 323 -28.49 -4.53 18.41
CA THR A 323 -27.71 -3.43 17.81
C THR A 323 -28.54 -2.60 16.85
N VAL A 324 -29.31 -3.25 15.95
CA VAL A 324 -30.18 -2.52 15.02
C VAL A 324 -31.28 -1.79 15.77
N ALA A 325 -31.91 -2.41 16.77
CA ALA A 325 -32.98 -1.79 17.55
C ALA A 325 -32.49 -0.52 18.26
N PHE A 326 -31.33 -0.59 18.93
CA PHE A 326 -30.74 0.55 19.63
C PHE A 326 -30.47 1.73 18.68
N TRP A 327 -29.73 1.50 17.58
CA TRP A 327 -29.36 2.58 16.66
C TRP A 327 -30.55 3.11 15.86
N ARG A 328 -31.54 2.27 15.54
CA ARG A 328 -32.78 2.70 14.89
C ARG A 328 -33.57 3.64 15.79
N GLY A 329 -33.73 3.30 17.07
CA GLY A 329 -34.42 4.17 18.03
C GLY A 329 -33.77 5.54 18.17
N LEU A 330 -32.45 5.62 18.08
CA LEU A 330 -31.74 6.91 18.16
C LEU A 330 -31.85 7.78 16.90
N TRP A 331 -31.98 7.17 15.72
CA TRP A 331 -31.79 7.86 14.43
C TRP A 331 -33.00 7.93 13.52
N SER A 332 -33.94 7.00 13.66
CA SER A 332 -35.10 6.89 12.78
C SER A 332 -36.39 7.40 13.43
N GLU A 333 -36.41 7.50 14.76
CA GLU A 333 -37.56 8.01 15.48
C GLU A 333 -37.48 9.55 15.55
N PRO A 334 -38.47 10.29 15.00
CA PRO A 334 -38.48 11.74 15.07
C PRO A 334 -38.70 12.17 16.53
N VAL A 335 -37.69 12.81 17.11
CA VAL A 335 -37.78 13.42 18.45
C VAL A 335 -38.09 14.89 18.28
N ASN A 336 -39.19 15.36 18.88
CA ASN A 336 -39.49 16.78 18.94
C ASN A 336 -38.57 17.44 19.97
N HIS A 337 -37.67 18.30 19.49
CA HIS A 337 -36.82 19.11 20.36
C HIS A 337 -37.51 20.45 20.62
N SER A 338 -37.58 20.88 21.88
CA SER A 338 -38.04 22.22 22.22
C SER A 338 -36.97 23.23 21.80
N GLU A 339 -37.34 24.21 21.00
CA GLU A 339 -36.46 25.31 20.61
C GLU A 339 -36.02 26.11 21.85
N GLY A 340 -34.71 26.20 22.08
CA GLY A 340 -34.17 26.93 23.21
C GLY A 340 -33.97 28.43 22.88
N PRO A 341 -33.98 29.33 23.88
CA PRO A 341 -33.75 30.77 23.68
C PRO A 341 -32.43 31.11 22.96
N TRP A 342 -31.45 30.20 22.99
CA TRP A 342 -30.18 30.36 22.30
C TRP A 342 -30.32 30.38 20.77
N MET A 343 -31.38 29.81 20.19
CA MET A 343 -31.60 29.87 18.74
C MET A 343 -31.90 31.28 18.25
N GLU A 344 -32.66 32.07 19.02
CA GLU A 344 -32.89 33.50 18.73
C GLU A 344 -31.60 34.32 18.84
N VAL A 345 -30.73 33.96 19.80
CA VAL A 345 -29.40 34.56 19.95
C VAL A 345 -28.52 34.23 18.75
N VAL A 346 -28.51 32.99 18.27
CA VAL A 346 -27.76 32.59 17.08
C VAL A 346 -28.33 33.27 15.82
N ALA A 347 -29.66 33.30 15.68
CA ALA A 347 -30.34 33.96 14.57
C ALA A 347 -29.98 35.46 14.49
N SER A 348 -30.06 36.17 15.61
CA SER A 348 -29.70 37.59 15.68
C SER A 348 -28.21 37.85 15.44
N GLN A 349 -27.31 36.99 15.94
CA GLN A 349 -25.88 37.08 15.64
C GLN A 349 -25.58 36.81 14.16
N SER A 350 -26.30 35.86 13.55
CA SER A 350 -26.15 35.48 12.14
C SER A 350 -26.85 36.43 11.17
N ALA A 351 -27.73 37.32 11.63
CA ALA A 351 -28.45 38.28 10.78
C ALA A 351 -27.51 39.25 10.03
N SER A 352 -26.31 39.47 10.56
CA SER A 352 -25.28 40.31 9.93
C SER A 352 -24.39 39.55 8.93
N VAL A 353 -24.51 38.22 8.86
CA VAL A 353 -23.70 37.37 7.99
C VAL A 353 -24.26 37.43 6.58
N THR A 354 -23.42 37.86 5.64
CA THR A 354 -23.78 37.90 4.22
C THR A 354 -24.05 36.48 3.72
N PRO A 355 -25.17 36.25 3.00
CA PRO A 355 -25.41 34.97 2.35
C PRO A 355 -24.24 34.57 1.45
N MET A 356 -23.95 33.28 1.41
CA MET A 356 -22.90 32.75 0.55
C MET A 356 -23.25 33.01 -0.93
N ASP A 357 -22.25 33.42 -1.72
CA ASP A 357 -22.41 33.59 -3.17
C ASP A 357 -22.86 32.28 -3.84
N PRO A 358 -23.57 32.35 -4.98
CA PRO A 358 -23.94 31.17 -5.75
C PRO A 358 -22.73 30.30 -6.06
N VAL A 359 -22.78 29.05 -5.62
CA VAL A 359 -21.69 28.09 -5.84
C VAL A 359 -21.83 27.52 -7.24
N THR A 360 -20.78 27.67 -8.04
CA THR A 360 -20.62 26.95 -9.30
C THR A 360 -19.57 25.87 -9.14
N ILE A 361 -19.91 24.64 -9.54
CA ILE A 361 -19.02 23.47 -9.49
C ILE A 361 -18.28 23.35 -10.82
N THR A 362 -16.97 23.50 -10.81
CA THR A 362 -16.13 23.40 -12.00
C THR A 362 -15.44 22.03 -12.12
N PRO A 363 -15.01 21.62 -13.33
CA PRO A 363 -14.19 20.42 -13.51
C PRO A 363 -12.90 20.44 -12.67
N GLU A 364 -12.29 21.62 -12.50
CA GLU A 364 -11.09 21.85 -11.70
C GLU A 364 -11.35 21.54 -10.23
N ASP A 365 -12.51 21.93 -9.70
CA ASP A 365 -12.89 21.64 -8.32
C ASP A 365 -13.02 20.12 -8.10
N VAL A 366 -13.63 19.41 -9.05
CA VAL A 366 -13.74 17.94 -9.02
C VAL A 366 -12.35 17.31 -9.07
N ALA A 367 -11.48 17.77 -9.96
CA ALA A 367 -10.12 17.28 -10.09
C ALA A 367 -9.31 17.47 -8.79
N GLU A 368 -9.44 18.63 -8.16
CA GLU A 368 -8.74 18.97 -6.92
C GLU A 368 -9.24 18.13 -5.73
N ALA A 369 -10.57 17.99 -5.57
CA ALA A 369 -11.17 17.13 -4.55
C ALA A 369 -10.72 15.67 -4.71
N VAL A 370 -10.78 15.15 -5.93
CA VAL A 370 -10.31 13.80 -6.26
C VAL A 370 -8.82 13.65 -5.94
N ARG A 371 -7.98 14.64 -6.29
CA ARG A 371 -6.53 14.60 -6.09
C ARG A 371 -6.15 14.48 -4.61
N ARG A 372 -6.81 15.24 -3.73
CA ARG A 372 -6.57 15.24 -2.27
C ARG A 372 -6.96 13.92 -1.61
N ALA A 373 -7.98 13.24 -2.14
CA ALA A 373 -8.49 12.01 -1.54
C ALA A 373 -7.47 10.85 -1.60
N PRO A 374 -7.28 10.04 -0.53
CA PRO A 374 -6.38 8.90 -0.56
C PRO A 374 -6.92 7.77 -1.45
N ASN A 375 -6.07 7.25 -2.36
CA ASN A 375 -6.44 6.30 -3.42
C ASN A 375 -7.29 5.11 -2.97
N TRP A 376 -6.92 4.49 -1.84
CA TRP A 376 -7.46 3.20 -1.40
C TRP A 376 -8.25 3.29 -0.08
N LYS A 377 -8.85 4.45 0.21
CA LYS A 377 -9.86 4.58 1.28
C LYS A 377 -11.02 3.63 1.00
N SER A 378 -11.73 3.19 2.05
CA SER A 378 -12.90 2.31 1.92
C SER A 378 -13.86 2.85 0.85
N PRO A 379 -14.37 2.02 -0.09
CA PRO A 379 -15.34 2.47 -1.07
C PRO A 379 -16.72 2.61 -0.41
N GLY A 380 -17.65 3.30 -1.07
CA GLY A 380 -19.05 3.37 -0.63
C GLY A 380 -19.84 2.14 -1.07
N LEU A 381 -21.17 2.28 -1.16
CA LEU A 381 -22.07 1.26 -1.72
C LEU A 381 -21.74 0.91 -3.18
N ASP A 382 -21.16 1.86 -3.92
CA ASP A 382 -20.69 1.71 -5.30
C ASP A 382 -19.54 0.71 -5.46
N GLY A 383 -18.76 0.45 -4.40
CA GLY A 383 -17.52 -0.32 -4.48
C GLY A 383 -16.37 0.41 -5.19
N LEU A 384 -16.52 1.70 -5.52
CA LEU A 384 -15.55 2.48 -6.28
C LEU A 384 -14.56 3.22 -5.36
N HIS A 385 -13.28 3.06 -5.65
CA HIS A 385 -12.19 3.75 -4.94
C HIS A 385 -11.76 5.05 -5.64
N HIS A 386 -11.28 6.04 -4.89
CA HIS A 386 -10.71 7.29 -5.45
C HIS A 386 -9.58 7.05 -6.44
N TYR A 387 -8.86 5.93 -6.32
CA TYR A 387 -7.88 5.51 -7.30
C TYR A 387 -8.42 5.55 -8.74
N TRP A 388 -9.66 5.10 -8.95
CA TRP A 388 -10.29 5.04 -10.26
C TRP A 388 -10.70 6.42 -10.75
N LEU A 389 -11.31 7.24 -9.88
CA LEU A 389 -11.67 8.63 -10.18
C LEU A 389 -10.44 9.49 -10.55
N LYS A 390 -9.28 9.23 -9.93
CA LYS A 390 -7.99 9.86 -10.31
C LYS A 390 -7.49 9.40 -11.66
N GLY A 391 -7.73 8.13 -12.00
CA GLY A 391 -7.28 7.53 -13.25
C GLY A 391 -8.13 7.97 -14.44
N PHE A 392 -9.45 8.05 -14.22
CA PHE A 392 -10.46 8.38 -15.24
C PHE A 392 -10.68 9.89 -15.35
N VAL A 393 -9.64 10.63 -15.72
CA VAL A 393 -9.68 12.11 -15.76
C VAL A 393 -10.80 12.68 -16.64
N VAL A 394 -11.21 11.94 -17.68
CA VAL A 394 -12.30 12.33 -18.59
C VAL A 394 -13.66 12.42 -17.89
N CYS A 395 -13.84 11.81 -16.72
CA CYS A 395 -15.10 11.88 -15.99
C CYS A 395 -15.29 13.18 -15.20
N HIS A 396 -14.22 13.96 -14.97
CA HIS A 396 -14.28 15.13 -14.09
C HIS A 396 -15.24 16.21 -14.63
N ALA A 397 -15.25 16.43 -15.95
CA ALA A 397 -16.15 17.38 -16.59
C ALA A 397 -17.63 16.95 -16.49
N VAL A 398 -17.91 15.66 -16.74
CA VAL A 398 -19.28 15.12 -16.67
C VAL A 398 -19.79 15.13 -15.23
N LEU A 399 -18.95 14.75 -14.27
CA LEU A 399 -19.30 14.82 -12.85
C LEU A 399 -19.58 16.25 -12.39
N ALA A 400 -18.75 17.23 -12.80
CA ALA A 400 -18.98 18.63 -12.44
C ALA A 400 -20.34 19.12 -12.95
N ARG A 401 -20.66 18.86 -14.23
CA ARG A 401 -21.96 19.19 -14.82
C ARG A 401 -23.12 18.56 -14.04
N GLN A 402 -23.05 17.24 -13.81
CA GLN A 402 -24.14 16.51 -13.14
C GLN A 402 -24.29 16.90 -11.66
N PHE A 403 -23.20 17.26 -10.97
CA PHE A 403 -23.28 17.81 -9.62
C PHE A 403 -23.89 19.21 -9.59
N GLN A 404 -23.59 20.05 -10.58
CA GLN A 404 -24.22 21.36 -10.70
C GLN A 404 -25.73 21.20 -10.96
N GLU A 405 -26.13 20.31 -11.87
CA GLU A 405 -27.54 20.00 -12.13
C GLU A 405 -28.26 19.52 -10.86
N ALA A 406 -27.62 18.67 -10.06
CA ALA A 406 -28.18 18.20 -8.78
C ALA A 406 -28.29 19.33 -7.74
N LEU A 407 -27.32 20.25 -7.72
CA LEU A 407 -27.35 21.43 -6.85
C LEU A 407 -28.50 22.37 -7.22
N ASP A 408 -28.66 22.64 -8.52
CA ASP A 408 -29.71 23.52 -9.05
C ASP A 408 -31.12 22.93 -8.81
N GLN A 409 -31.27 21.60 -8.97
CA GLN A 409 -32.51 20.87 -8.72
C GLN A 409 -32.77 20.61 -7.22
N LYS A 410 -31.80 20.89 -6.35
CA LYS A 410 -31.83 20.58 -4.91
C LYS A 410 -32.17 19.10 -4.61
N SER A 411 -31.75 18.20 -5.50
CA SER A 411 -32.10 16.79 -5.45
C SER A 411 -30.90 15.94 -5.82
N LEU A 412 -30.59 14.96 -4.98
CA LEU A 412 -29.54 13.97 -5.20
C LEU A 412 -30.14 12.56 -5.29
N PRO A 413 -29.63 11.69 -6.18
CA PRO A 413 -30.10 10.31 -6.25
C PRO A 413 -29.90 9.59 -4.90
N SER A 414 -30.80 8.67 -4.58
CA SER A 414 -30.75 7.87 -3.34
C SER A 414 -29.43 7.13 -3.15
N LEU A 415 -28.79 6.75 -4.26
CA LEU A 415 -27.45 6.20 -4.27
C LEU A 415 -26.50 7.13 -3.47
N PHE A 416 -26.44 8.41 -3.82
CA PHE A 416 -25.52 9.40 -3.25
C PHE A 416 -25.86 9.84 -1.82
N THR A 417 -27.07 9.56 -1.35
CA THR A 417 -27.54 9.87 0.01
C THR A 417 -27.55 8.66 0.94
N THR A 418 -27.26 7.46 0.43
CA THR A 418 -27.16 6.22 1.21
C THR A 418 -25.70 5.80 1.40
N GLY A 419 -25.41 5.14 2.51
CA GLY A 419 -24.05 4.72 2.85
C GLY A 419 -24.00 3.47 3.72
N ILE A 420 -22.83 2.84 3.78
CA ILE A 420 -22.58 1.67 4.62
C ILE A 420 -22.13 2.14 5.99
N THR A 421 -22.90 1.82 7.04
CA THR A 421 -22.52 2.14 8.42
C THR A 421 -21.73 1.01 9.05
N HIS A 422 -20.48 1.31 9.40
CA HIS A 422 -19.60 0.45 10.17
C HIS A 422 -19.62 0.85 11.64
N LEU A 423 -19.88 -0.12 12.52
CA LEU A 423 -19.84 0.09 13.96
C LEU A 423 -18.44 -0.21 14.50
N VAL A 424 -17.80 0.79 15.09
CA VAL A 424 -16.45 0.68 15.65
C VAL A 424 -16.50 0.79 17.18
N PRO A 425 -16.00 -0.20 17.93
CA PRO A 425 -16.07 -0.17 19.40
C PRO A 425 -15.26 1.00 19.98
N LYS A 426 -15.79 1.63 21.03
CA LYS A 426 -15.17 2.76 21.76
C LYS A 426 -14.11 2.25 22.74
N ASP A 427 -14.43 1.18 23.44
CA ASP A 427 -13.68 0.57 24.53
C ASP A 427 -13.62 -0.96 24.37
N GLN A 428 -13.23 -1.66 25.44
CA GLN A 428 -13.04 -3.10 25.44
C GLN A 428 -14.35 -3.88 25.63
N ASP A 429 -15.44 -3.20 25.98
CA ASP A 429 -16.75 -3.82 26.11
C ASP A 429 -17.38 -3.96 24.72
N THR A 430 -17.31 -5.17 24.18
CA THR A 430 -17.82 -5.47 22.85
C THR A 430 -19.29 -5.87 22.85
N THR A 431 -19.94 -5.98 24.02
CA THR A 431 -21.29 -6.54 24.13
C THR A 431 -22.41 -5.50 24.12
N ASP A 432 -22.14 -4.27 24.56
CA ASP A 432 -23.11 -3.17 24.58
C ASP A 432 -23.14 -2.40 23.23
N PRO A 433 -24.29 -2.37 22.52
CA PRO A 433 -24.46 -1.58 21.29
C PRO A 433 -24.14 -0.08 21.43
N SER A 434 -24.35 0.52 22.61
CA SER A 434 -24.10 1.94 22.89
C SER A 434 -22.61 2.32 22.86
N LYS A 435 -21.76 1.33 23.08
CA LYS A 435 -20.30 1.45 23.07
C LYS A 435 -19.70 1.43 21.67
N TYR A 436 -20.53 1.40 20.64
CA TYR A 436 -20.06 1.52 19.27
C TYR A 436 -20.15 2.97 18.77
N ARG A 437 -19.24 3.34 17.87
CA ARG A 437 -19.30 4.56 17.06
C ARG A 437 -19.73 4.15 15.66
N PRO A 438 -20.84 4.68 15.16
CA PRO A 438 -21.19 4.46 13.77
C PRO A 438 -20.34 5.37 12.89
N ILE A 439 -19.75 4.77 11.87
CA ILE A 439 -18.98 5.44 10.83
C ILE A 439 -19.61 5.06 9.51
N THR A 440 -20.26 6.02 8.85
CA THR A 440 -20.93 5.79 7.58
C THR A 440 -20.00 6.15 6.42
N ASP A 441 -19.69 5.17 5.59
CA ASP A 441 -19.03 5.36 4.29
C ASP A 441 -20.11 5.57 3.22
N VAL A 442 -20.27 6.81 2.78
CA VAL A 442 -21.13 7.23 1.65
C VAL A 442 -20.39 7.04 0.31
N LEU A 443 -21.11 7.08 -0.82
CA LEU A 443 -20.49 7.04 -2.15
C LEU A 443 -19.37 8.06 -2.29
N ARG A 444 -18.34 7.71 -3.06
CA ARG A 444 -17.14 8.56 -3.14
C ARG A 444 -17.31 9.71 -4.10
N SER A 445 -18.09 9.56 -5.16
CA SER A 445 -18.58 10.67 -5.97
C SER A 445 -19.40 11.66 -5.11
N ALA A 446 -20.25 11.18 -4.19
CA ALA A 446 -20.89 12.02 -3.17
C ALA A 446 -19.90 12.60 -2.14
N SER A 447 -18.83 11.88 -1.78
CA SER A 447 -17.79 12.40 -0.90
C SER A 447 -16.96 13.52 -1.54
N LEU A 448 -16.96 13.66 -2.87
CA LEU A 448 -16.41 14.84 -3.56
C LEU A 448 -17.30 16.05 -3.30
N SER A 449 -18.63 15.89 -3.32
CA SER A 449 -19.59 16.88 -2.78
C SER A 449 -19.34 17.19 -1.30
N GLY A 450 -18.67 16.26 -0.60
CA GLY A 450 -18.15 16.37 0.77
C GLY A 450 -17.02 17.38 0.97
N ASP A 451 -16.14 17.60 -0.02
CA ASP A 451 -15.17 18.71 0.02
C ASP A 451 -15.83 20.04 -0.39
N PHE A 452 -17.01 19.97 -1.02
CA PHE A 452 -17.96 21.08 -1.13
C PHE A 452 -18.97 21.08 0.03
N ARG A 453 -18.77 20.37 1.16
CA ARG A 453 -19.75 20.35 2.27
C ARG A 453 -20.07 21.74 2.79
N ASP A 454 -19.07 22.61 2.83
CA ASP A 454 -19.25 24.01 3.22
C ASP A 454 -20.07 24.80 2.19
N ARG A 455 -20.30 24.23 0.99
CA ARG A 455 -20.95 24.87 -0.16
C ARG A 455 -22.27 24.23 -0.62
N ILE A 456 -22.50 22.93 -0.43
CA ILE A 456 -23.68 22.19 -0.95
C ILE A 456 -24.70 21.86 0.16
N LEU A 457 -24.28 21.63 1.41
CA LEU A 457 -25.22 21.28 2.48
C LEU A 457 -26.06 22.47 2.98
N TYR A 458 -25.73 23.70 2.58
CA TYR A 458 -26.55 24.89 2.88
C TYR A 458 -27.80 25.02 2.00
N VAL A 459 -28.02 24.13 1.04
CA VAL A 459 -29.14 24.23 0.08
C VAL A 459 -30.35 23.34 0.47
N GLN A 460 -30.20 22.47 1.49
CA GLN A 460 -31.27 21.57 1.97
C GLN A 460 -31.67 21.75 3.45
N MET A 461 -31.33 22.89 4.08
CA MET A 461 -32.00 23.33 5.31
C MET A 461 -32.90 24.51 5.03
#